data_AF-A0A516X375-F1
#
_entry.id   AF-A0A516X375-F1
#
_cell.length_a   1.000
_cell.length_b   1.000
_cell.length_c   1.000
_cell.angle_alpha   90.00
_cell.angle_beta   90.00
_cell.angle_gamma   90.00
#
_symmetry.space_group_name_H-M   'P 1'
#
loop_
_entity.id
_entity.type
_entity.pdbx_description
1 polymer ?
#
loop_
_entity_poly.entity_id
_entity_poly.type
_entity_poly.pdbx_seq_one_letter_code
_entity_poly.pdbx_strand_id
1 'polypeptide(L)' 'MKAEDFDARFDAGQDVTGELDVDAARRPGRDQRRVNVDFPGWMVDALDQEAARLGVTRQSVIKMWLAERLDNLHRPAA' A
#
# COMPACT_ATOMS: atom_id res chain seq x y z
N MET A 1 17.16 -3.06 25.26
CA MET A 1 16.57 -2.65 26.57
C MET A 1 15.17 -3.26 26.73
N LYS A 2 14.46 -3.02 27.84
CA LYS A 2 13.03 -3.37 27.94
C LYS A 2 12.18 -2.35 27.17
N ALA A 3 11.01 -2.76 26.68
CA ALA A 3 10.14 -1.87 25.90
C ALA A 3 9.74 -0.60 26.69
N GLU A 4 9.41 -0.74 27.97
CA GLU A 4 9.01 0.37 28.85
C GLU A 4 10.11 1.46 28.98
N ASP A 5 11.38 1.04 29.05
CA ASP A 5 12.51 1.97 29.13
C ASP A 5 12.80 2.66 27.78
N PHE A 6 12.52 1.97 26.67
CA PHE A 6 12.64 2.53 25.33
C PHE A 6 11.59 3.63 25.12
N ASP A 7 10.32 3.32 25.43
CA ASP A 7 9.19 4.23 25.27
C ASP A 7 9.39 5.49 26.11
N ALA A 8 9.79 5.36 27.38
CA ALA A 8 10.04 6.51 28.25
C ALA A 8 11.15 7.44 27.72
N ARG A 9 12.22 6.90 27.12
CA ARG A 9 13.31 7.71 26.54
C ARG A 9 12.90 8.36 25.23
N PHE A 10 12.14 7.65 24.39
CA PHE A 10 11.58 8.19 23.16
C PHE A 10 10.63 9.37 23.45
N ASP A 11 9.69 9.20 24.38
CA ASP A 11 8.72 10.24 24.77
C ASP A 11 9.39 11.45 25.43
N ALA A 12 10.51 11.24 26.12
CA ALA A 12 11.35 12.30 26.67
C ALA A 12 12.17 13.05 25.60
N GLY A 13 12.03 12.70 24.30
CA GLY A 13 12.74 13.34 23.19
C GLY A 13 14.23 12.97 23.12
N GLN A 14 14.64 11.89 23.76
CA GLN A 14 16.03 11.41 23.71
C GLN A 14 16.28 10.64 22.41
N ASP A 15 17.54 10.64 21.95
CA ASP A 15 17.94 9.81 20.83
C ASP A 15 17.98 8.33 21.25
N VAL A 16 17.12 7.53 20.62
CA VAL A 16 17.03 6.07 20.78
C VAL A 16 17.47 5.32 19.51
N THR A 17 17.99 6.02 18.50
CA THR A 17 18.31 5.45 17.18
C THR A 17 19.36 4.33 17.28
N GLY A 18 20.28 4.41 18.25
CA GLY A 18 21.29 3.37 18.50
C GLY A 18 20.73 2.05 19.05
N GLU A 19 19.48 2.04 19.51
CA GLU A 19 18.77 0.85 19.97
C GLU A 19 17.93 0.20 18.85
N LEU A 20 17.82 0.85 17.68
CA LEU A 20 17.07 0.36 16.53
C LEU A 20 17.97 -0.48 15.61
N ASP A 21 17.51 -1.67 15.22
CA ASP A 21 18.11 -2.43 14.14
C ASP A 21 17.68 -1.85 12.78
N VAL A 22 18.41 -0.84 12.35
CA VAL A 22 18.19 -0.16 11.07
C VAL A 22 18.51 -1.04 9.87
N ASP A 23 19.39 -2.03 10.04
CA ASP A 23 19.77 -2.97 8.97
C ASP A 23 18.62 -3.94 8.66
N ALA A 24 17.81 -4.28 9.66
CA ALA A 24 16.58 -5.06 9.50
C ALA A 24 15.34 -4.21 9.16
N ALA A 25 15.45 -2.88 9.07
CA ALA A 25 14.32 -2.01 8.81
C ALA A 25 13.69 -2.30 7.44
N ARG A 26 12.40 -2.65 7.43
CA ARG A 26 11.64 -2.90 6.20
C ARG A 26 10.46 -1.96 6.08
N ARG A 27 10.02 -1.74 4.84
CA ARG A 27 8.78 -1.03 4.52
C ARG A 27 7.81 -2.03 3.86
N PRO A 28 7.05 -2.83 4.62
CA PRO A 28 6.26 -3.94 4.09
C PRO A 28 5.28 -3.53 2.97
N GLY A 29 4.81 -2.28 2.98
CA GLY A 29 3.95 -1.73 1.93
C GLY A 29 4.65 -1.34 0.62
N ARG A 30 5.96 -1.53 0.49
CA ARG A 30 6.74 -1.22 -0.73
C ARG A 30 7.09 -2.44 -1.57
N ASP A 31 6.90 -3.64 -1.03
CA ASP A 31 7.18 -4.87 -1.75
C ASP A 31 6.13 -5.09 -2.84
N GLN A 32 6.52 -4.87 -4.10
CA GLN A 32 5.66 -5.09 -5.26
C GLN A 32 5.66 -6.57 -5.63
N ARG A 33 4.48 -7.20 -5.59
CA ARG A 33 4.27 -8.56 -6.11
C ARG A 33 3.57 -8.50 -7.45
N ARG A 34 4.10 -9.20 -8.46
CA ARG A 34 3.46 -9.33 -9.78
C ARG A 34 2.38 -10.40 -9.71
N VAL A 35 1.21 -10.09 -10.27
CA VAL A 35 0.08 -11.00 -10.40
C VAL A 35 -0.36 -10.97 -11.86
N ASN A 36 -0.55 -12.15 -12.46
CA ASN A 36 -1.08 -12.30 -13.81
C ASN A 36 -2.56 -12.67 -13.72
N VAL A 37 -3.39 -11.99 -14.50
CA VAL A 37 -4.84 -12.21 -14.54
C VAL A 37 -5.28 -12.10 -16.00
N ASP A 38 -6.08 -13.07 -16.45
CA ASP A 38 -6.73 -13.02 -17.76
C ASP A 38 -8.06 -12.30 -17.65
N PHE A 39 -8.33 -11.42 -18.63
CA PHE A 39 -9.56 -10.66 -18.73
C PHE A 39 -10.27 -10.98 -20.06
N PRO A 40 -11.61 -11.06 -20.08
CA PRO A 40 -12.35 -11.10 -21.33
C PRO A 40 -12.04 -9.88 -22.20
N GLY A 41 -12.03 -10.06 -23.53
CA GLY A 41 -11.70 -8.97 -24.47
C GLY A 41 -12.54 -7.70 -24.25
N TRP A 42 -13.86 -7.86 -24.06
CA TRP A 42 -14.78 -6.74 -23.80
C TRP A 42 -14.38 -5.91 -22.56
N MET A 43 -13.80 -6.55 -21.55
CA MET A 43 -13.39 -5.88 -20.33
C MET A 43 -12.11 -5.09 -20.55
N VAL A 44 -11.17 -5.64 -21.34
CA VAL A 44 -9.95 -4.92 -21.73
C VAL A 44 -10.30 -3.67 -22.54
N ASP A 45 -11.21 -3.78 -23.49
CA ASP A 45 -11.66 -2.66 -24.31
C ASP A 45 -12.30 -1.55 -23.45
N ALA A 46 -13.13 -1.92 -22.47
CA ALA A 46 -13.73 -0.96 -21.55
C ALA A 46 -12.67 -0.27 -20.66
N LEU A 47 -11.69 -1.02 -20.17
CA LEU A 47 -10.59 -0.46 -19.36
C LEU A 47 -9.71 0.49 -20.18
N ASP A 48 -9.48 0.21 -21.47
CA ASP A 48 -8.71 1.07 -22.36
C ASP A 48 -9.41 2.40 -22.65
N GLN A 49 -10.71 2.36 -22.90
CA GLN A 49 -11.51 3.58 -23.10
C GLN A 49 -11.45 4.48 -21.87
N GLU A 50 -11.55 3.89 -20.67
CA GLU A 50 -11.47 4.64 -19.43
C GLU A 50 -10.07 5.19 -19.17
N ALA A 51 -9.04 4.38 -19.43
CA ALA A 51 -7.65 4.82 -19.34
C ALA A 51 -7.37 6.02 -20.26
N ALA A 52 -7.87 5.97 -21.50
CA ALA A 52 -7.78 7.07 -22.45
C ALA A 52 -8.53 8.32 -21.97
N ARG A 53 -9.76 8.15 -21.45
CA ARG A 53 -10.57 9.26 -20.90
C ARG A 53 -9.89 9.98 -19.75
N LEU A 54 -9.21 9.23 -18.88
CA LEU A 54 -8.51 9.74 -17.71
C LEU A 54 -7.05 10.17 -18.01
N GLY A 55 -6.52 9.87 -19.20
CA GLY A 55 -5.13 10.15 -19.55
C GLY A 55 -4.11 9.35 -18.73
N VAL A 56 -4.48 8.13 -18.29
CA VAL A 56 -3.64 7.25 -17.48
C VAL A 56 -3.47 5.88 -18.14
N THR A 57 -2.64 5.02 -17.56
CA THR A 57 -2.48 3.65 -18.06
C THR A 57 -3.64 2.75 -17.61
N ARG A 58 -3.93 1.69 -18.36
CA ARG A 58 -4.86 0.62 -17.96
C ARG A 58 -4.56 0.08 -16.56
N GLN A 59 -3.28 -0.13 -16.24
CA GLN A 59 -2.83 -0.60 -14.93
C GLN A 59 -3.19 0.39 -13.80
N SER A 60 -3.13 1.69 -14.07
CA SER A 60 -3.54 2.73 -13.11
C SER A 60 -5.04 2.66 -12.82
N VAL A 61 -5.88 2.47 -13.85
CA VAL A 61 -7.32 2.29 -13.68
C VAL A 61 -7.62 1.06 -12.83
N ILE A 62 -7.02 -0.09 -13.18
CA ILE A 62 -7.17 -1.35 -12.43
C ILE A 62 -6.77 -1.16 -10.96
N LYS A 63 -5.62 -0.53 -10.71
CA LYS A 63 -5.10 -0.31 -9.35
C LYS A 63 -6.03 0.59 -8.53
N MET A 64 -6.52 1.68 -9.10
CA MET A 64 -7.39 2.64 -8.41
C MET A 64 -8.72 2.00 -8.04
N TRP A 65 -9.39 1.32 -8.98
CA TRP A 65 -10.66 0.64 -8.72
C TRP A 65 -10.51 -0.50 -7.72
N LEU A 66 -9.43 -1.27 -7.80
CA LEU A 66 -9.16 -2.33 -6.83
C LEU A 66 -8.92 -1.77 -5.43
N ALA A 67 -8.15 -0.68 -5.30
CA ALA A 67 -7.93 -0.01 -4.03
C ALA A 67 -9.23 0.49 -3.41
N GLU A 68 -10.09 1.17 -4.19
CA GLU A 68 -11.40 1.64 -3.73
C GLU A 68 -12.28 0.49 -3.21
N ARG A 69 -12.31 -0.64 -3.93
CA ARG A 69 -13.09 -1.82 -3.50
C ARG A 69 -12.52 -2.45 -2.24
N LEU A 70 -11.20 -2.55 -2.12
CA LEU A 70 -10.55 -3.09 -0.92
C LEU A 70 -10.73 -2.16 0.29
N ASP A 71 -10.62 -0.84 0.13
CA ASP A 71 -10.82 0.11 1.22
C ASP A 71 -12.25 0.04 1.76
N ASN A 72 -13.24 -0.13 0.89
CA ASN A 72 -14.64 -0.34 1.27
C ASN A 72 -14.87 -1.64 2.08
N LEU A 73 -14.07 -2.69 1.84
CA LEU A 73 -14.14 -3.93 2.62
C LEU A 73 -13.51 -3.80 4.02
N HIS A 74 -12.50 -2.94 4.16
CA HIS A 74 -11.80 -2.75 5.44
C HIS A 74 -12.46 -1.71 6.35
N ARG A 75 -13.40 -0.91 5.82
CA ARG A 75 -14.20 0.00 6.65
C ARG A 75 -15.35 -0.79 7.28
N PRO A 76 -15.41 -0.98 8.61
CA PRO A 76 -16.58 -1.59 9.22
C PRO A 76 -17.81 -0.72 8.91
N ALA A 77 -18.91 -1.36 8.53
CA ALA A 77 -20.19 -0.66 8.36
C ALA A 77 -20.52 0.07 9.67
N ALA A 78 -20.70 1.39 9.57
CA ALA A 78 -21.09 2.25 10.68
C ALA A 78 -22.52 1.95 11.14
#